data_AF-A0A2M7UP52-F1
#
_entry.id   AF-A0A2M7UP52-F1
#
_cell.length_a   1.000
_cell.length_b   1.000
_cell.length_c   1.000
_cell.angle_alpha   90.00
_cell.angle_beta   90.00
_cell.angle_gamma   90.00
#
_symmetry.space_group_name_H-M   'P 1'
#
loop_
_entity.id
_entity.type
_entity.pdbx_description
1 polymer ?
#
loop_
_entity_poly.entity_id
_entity_poly.type
_entity_poly.pdbx_seq_one_letter_code
_entity_poly.pdbx_strand_id
1 'polypeptide(L)'
;MDEINVYNIPAFQRKRSLAAKGRKKTTLPKKRKTASRSVKKPTTRRSKILRPVETNYNSPSFIEQDLIPEIYEREPLPSQELFEEFEEKTIKKSSSDFRELKICGICEGYFDKIDVAIIKVTSPIRKGDQLIFEKEGGLFEQVINSIQIDRKDVSIAKSGSDIGVKVFIAPKVGTHVYKEL
;
A
#
# COMPACT_ATOMS: atom_id res chain seq x y z
N MET A 1 -56.06 -3.16 44.23
CA MET A 1 -54.72 -2.91 43.69
C MET A 1 -54.97 -2.27 42.34
N ASP A 2 -55.07 -0.95 42.34
CA ASP A 2 -55.82 -0.24 41.30
C ASP A 2 -54.98 -0.13 40.02
N GLU A 3 -55.57 -0.53 38.91
CA GLU A 3 -54.93 -0.49 37.60
C GLU A 3 -54.73 0.97 37.17
N ILE A 4 -53.47 1.35 37.00
CA ILE A 4 -53.09 2.71 36.63
C ILE A 4 -53.52 2.95 35.17
N ASN A 5 -54.58 3.74 34.97
CA ASN A 5 -55.09 4.09 33.65
C ASN A 5 -54.10 5.00 32.89
N VAL A 6 -53.39 4.39 31.94
CA VAL A 6 -52.26 4.98 31.18
C VAL A 6 -52.67 6.20 30.32
N TYR A 7 -53.98 6.38 30.07
CA TYR A 7 -54.48 7.46 29.22
C TYR A 7 -54.49 8.83 29.89
N ASN A 8 -54.51 8.91 31.23
CA ASN A 8 -54.58 10.18 31.95
C ASN A 8 -53.22 10.78 32.34
N ILE A 9 -52.12 10.14 31.94
CA ILE A 9 -50.75 10.61 32.22
C ILE A 9 -50.26 11.42 31.01
N PRO A 10 -49.75 12.65 31.19
CA PRO A 10 -49.20 13.47 30.10
C PRO A 10 -48.13 12.73 29.31
N ALA A 11 -48.10 12.88 27.98
CA ALA A 11 -47.24 12.12 27.08
C ALA A 11 -45.74 12.18 27.43
N PHE A 12 -45.27 13.28 28.03
CA PHE A 12 -43.88 13.46 28.45
C PHE A 12 -43.51 12.64 29.70
N GLN A 13 -44.48 12.25 30.52
CA GLN A 13 -44.30 11.37 31.69
C GLN A 13 -44.38 9.87 31.33
N ARG A 14 -44.98 9.50 30.18
CA ARG A 14 -45.10 8.11 29.72
C ARG A 14 -43.76 7.46 29.32
N LYS A 15 -42.79 8.26 28.86
CA LYS A 15 -41.53 7.74 28.29
C LYS A 15 -40.49 7.29 29.32
N ARG A 16 -40.63 7.61 30.61
CA ARG A 16 -39.62 7.25 31.63
C ARG A 16 -39.86 5.90 32.32
N SER A 17 -41.10 5.40 32.37
CA SER A 17 -41.43 4.20 33.16
C SER A 17 -41.29 2.86 32.41
N LEU A 18 -41.47 2.85 31.08
CA LEU A 18 -41.35 1.63 30.27
C LEU A 18 -39.90 1.23 29.98
N ALA A 19 -39.01 2.21 29.75
CA ALA A 19 -37.61 1.95 29.39
C ALA A 19 -36.73 1.53 30.57
N ALA A 20 -37.17 1.73 31.82
CA ALA A 20 -36.38 1.46 33.02
C ALA A 20 -36.52 0.01 33.54
N LYS A 21 -37.60 -0.71 33.19
CA LYS A 21 -37.90 -2.05 33.76
C LYS A 21 -37.07 -3.20 33.20
N GLY A 22 -36.27 -3.00 32.15
CA GLY A 22 -35.54 -4.08 31.46
C GLY A 22 -34.01 -4.03 31.49
N ARG A 23 -33.41 -2.99 32.08
CA ARG A 23 -31.94 -2.82 32.02
C ARG A 23 -31.27 -3.61 33.14
N LYS A 24 -30.78 -4.83 32.85
CA LYS A 24 -29.77 -5.48 33.70
C LYS A 24 -28.57 -4.53 33.80
N LYS A 25 -28.22 -4.10 35.02
CA LYS A 25 -26.98 -3.35 35.26
C LYS A 25 -25.82 -4.19 34.74
N THR A 26 -25.19 -3.79 33.64
CA THR A 26 -23.94 -4.38 33.18
C THR A 26 -22.87 -4.01 34.20
N THR A 27 -22.54 -4.91 35.12
CA THR A 27 -21.37 -4.75 35.98
C THR A 27 -20.14 -4.84 35.09
N LEU A 28 -19.43 -3.71 34.95
CA LEU A 28 -18.13 -3.69 34.26
C LEU A 28 -17.23 -4.76 34.92
N PRO A 29 -16.59 -5.65 34.13
CA PRO A 29 -15.70 -6.65 34.69
C PRO A 29 -14.54 -5.93 35.40
N LYS A 30 -14.36 -6.22 36.69
CA LYS A 30 -13.27 -5.66 37.50
C LYS A 30 -11.96 -6.12 36.86
N LYS A 31 -11.21 -5.20 36.25
CA LYS A 31 -9.88 -5.48 35.66
C LYS A 31 -9.05 -6.24 36.70
N ARG A 32 -8.76 -7.52 36.44
CA ARG A 32 -7.84 -8.31 37.26
C ARG A 32 -6.48 -7.61 37.16
N LYS A 33 -5.94 -7.14 38.29
CA LYS A 33 -4.54 -6.76 38.38
C LYS A 33 -3.74 -8.04 38.11
N THR A 34 -3.29 -8.24 36.87
CA THR A 34 -2.29 -9.26 36.60
C THR A 34 -1.02 -8.80 37.31
N ALA A 35 -0.44 -9.68 38.14
CA ALA A 35 0.82 -9.39 38.81
C ALA A 35 1.83 -8.97 37.73
N SER A 36 2.41 -7.79 37.86
CA SER A 36 3.44 -7.30 36.95
C SER A 36 4.60 -8.29 36.97
N ARG A 37 4.73 -9.10 35.92
CA ARG A 37 5.91 -9.94 35.71
C ARG A 37 7.12 -9.01 35.74
N SER A 38 8.07 -9.27 36.63
CA SER A 38 9.30 -8.49 36.73
C SER A 38 10.06 -8.59 35.40
N VAL A 39 10.10 -7.47 34.67
CA VAL A 39 10.87 -7.36 33.44
C VAL A 39 12.35 -7.37 33.86
N LYS A 40 13.05 -8.49 33.63
CA LYS A 40 14.51 -8.53 33.79
C LYS A 40 15.12 -7.61 32.73
N LYS A 41 15.85 -6.59 33.17
CA LYS A 41 16.57 -5.66 32.26
C LYS A 41 17.52 -6.46 31.37
N PRO A 42 17.63 -6.14 30.07
CA PRO A 42 18.57 -6.82 29.19
C PRO A 42 19.99 -6.50 29.65
N THR A 43 20.77 -7.53 29.99
CA THR A 43 22.20 -7.41 30.24
C THR A 43 22.89 -7.16 28.91
N THR A 44 23.40 -5.95 28.71
CA THR A 44 24.17 -5.57 27.53
C THR A 44 25.40 -6.46 27.41
N ARG A 45 25.35 -7.47 26.53
CA ARG A 45 26.56 -8.20 26.15
C ARG A 45 27.38 -7.26 25.30
N ARG A 46 28.47 -6.72 25.86
CA ARG A 46 29.50 -6.00 25.11
C ARG A 46 29.84 -6.84 23.88
N SER A 47 29.52 -6.34 22.69
CA SER A 47 29.94 -6.97 21.45
C SER A 47 31.47 -6.98 21.45
N LYS A 48 32.06 -8.15 21.21
CA LYS A 48 33.51 -8.29 21.06
C LYS A 48 33.94 -7.36 19.92
N ILE A 49 34.88 -6.49 20.22
CA ILE A 49 35.60 -5.61 19.29
C ILE A 49 36.03 -6.45 18.09
N LEU A 50 35.60 -6.03 16.90
CA LEU A 50 36.04 -6.61 15.64
C LEU A 50 37.56 -6.48 15.58
N ARG A 51 38.27 -7.60 15.34
CA ARG A 51 39.72 -7.54 15.11
C ARG A 51 39.95 -6.84 13.77
N PRO A 52 40.91 -5.90 13.68
CA PRO A 52 41.24 -5.28 12.40
C PRO A 52 41.77 -6.36 11.45
N VAL A 53 41.27 -6.35 10.22
CA VAL A 53 41.78 -7.20 9.13
C VAL A 53 43.07 -6.56 8.65
N GLU A 54 44.19 -7.25 8.83
CA GLU A 54 45.47 -6.83 8.27
C GLU A 54 45.41 -6.98 6.75
N THR A 55 45.36 -5.85 6.05
CA THR A 55 45.53 -5.82 4.60
C THR A 55 47.01 -6.02 4.27
N ASN A 56 47.40 -7.23 3.88
CA ASN A 56 48.68 -7.43 3.19
C ASN A 56 48.54 -6.89 1.75
N TYR A 57 48.67 -5.57 1.61
CA TYR A 57 48.90 -4.93 0.31
C TYR A 57 50.33 -5.27 -0.11
N ASN A 58 50.46 -6.25 -1.00
CA ASN A 58 51.70 -6.49 -1.72
C ASN A 58 51.83 -5.38 -2.76
N SER A 59 52.48 -4.27 -2.41
CA SER A 59 52.85 -3.23 -3.37
C SER A 59 53.81 -3.85 -4.39
N PRO A 60 53.43 -4.05 -5.66
CA PRO A 60 54.38 -4.57 -6.64
C PRO A 60 55.50 -3.53 -6.78
N SER A 61 56.70 -3.96 -6.40
CA SER A 61 57.94 -3.24 -6.60
C SER A 61 58.03 -2.76 -8.05
N PHE A 62 58.11 -1.44 -8.20
CA PHE A 62 58.69 -0.68 -9.31
C PHE A 62 59.12 -1.56 -10.50
N ILE A 63 58.21 -1.75 -11.46
CA ILE A 63 58.57 -2.30 -12.77
C ILE A 63 59.14 -1.12 -13.58
N GLU A 64 60.39 -1.29 -14.03
CA GLU A 64 61.20 -0.34 -14.79
C GLU A 64 60.43 0.27 -15.96
N GLN A 65 60.58 1.58 -16.15
CA GLN A 65 59.88 2.41 -17.13
C GLN A 65 60.38 2.26 -18.58
N ASP A 66 61.19 1.26 -18.90
CA ASP A 66 62.02 1.29 -20.12
C ASP A 66 61.58 0.33 -21.23
N LEU A 67 60.38 -0.24 -21.18
CA LEU A 67 59.87 -1.09 -22.26
C LEU A 67 58.42 -0.76 -22.61
N ILE A 68 58.18 0.45 -23.13
CA ILE A 68 56.99 0.70 -23.95
C ILE A 68 57.47 1.30 -25.28
N PRO A 69 57.42 0.55 -26.40
CA PRO A 69 57.72 1.11 -27.71
C PRO A 69 56.74 2.24 -28.06
N GLU A 70 57.26 3.28 -28.71
CA GLU A 70 56.56 4.43 -29.30
C GLU A 70 55.53 4.01 -30.36
N ILE A 71 54.48 3.27 -30.01
CA ILE A 71 53.35 3.03 -30.92
C ILE A 71 52.06 2.98 -30.10
N TYR A 72 51.69 4.13 -29.57
CA TYR A 72 50.28 4.48 -29.44
C TYR A 72 50.12 5.78 -30.20
N GLU A 73 49.91 5.65 -31.52
CA GLU A 73 48.92 6.51 -32.15
C GLU A 73 47.70 6.40 -31.25
N ARG A 74 47.48 7.43 -30.41
CA ARG A 74 46.28 7.52 -29.62
C ARG A 74 45.18 7.59 -30.65
N GLU A 75 44.48 6.48 -30.89
CA GLU A 75 43.15 6.55 -31.45
C GLU A 75 42.45 7.63 -30.61
N PRO A 76 42.05 8.76 -31.22
CA PRO A 76 41.42 9.83 -30.47
C PRO A 76 40.24 9.19 -29.75
N LEU A 77 40.21 9.35 -28.42
CA LEU A 77 39.12 8.84 -27.59
C LEU A 77 37.81 9.21 -28.28
N PRO A 78 36.86 8.27 -28.46
CA PRO A 78 35.55 8.56 -29.00
C PRO A 78 34.76 9.29 -27.91
N SER A 79 35.18 10.50 -27.57
CA SER A 79 34.75 11.20 -26.37
C SER A 79 33.61 12.19 -26.61
N GLN A 80 33.06 12.27 -27.84
CA GLN A 80 31.97 13.21 -28.15
C GLN A 80 30.83 12.58 -28.94
N GLU A 81 31.10 11.76 -29.96
CA GLU A 81 30.03 11.22 -30.82
C GLU A 81 29.17 10.15 -30.12
N LEU A 82 29.76 9.35 -29.22
CA LEU A 82 29.08 8.26 -28.52
C LEU A 82 28.19 8.76 -27.36
N PHE A 83 28.38 10.00 -26.93
CA PHE A 83 27.61 10.63 -25.85
C PHE A 83 26.43 11.45 -26.40
N GLU A 84 26.58 12.05 -27.59
CA GLU A 84 25.50 12.78 -28.26
C GLU A 84 24.37 11.86 -28.75
N GLU A 85 24.67 10.61 -29.14
CA GLU A 85 23.64 9.63 -29.49
C GLU A 85 22.74 9.21 -28.31
N PHE A 86 23.25 9.32 -27.07
CA PHE A 86 22.48 9.00 -25.87
C PHE A 86 21.54 10.13 -25.46
N GLU A 87 21.89 11.39 -25.74
CA GLU A 87 21.06 12.55 -25.40
C GLU A 87 19.95 12.82 -26.43
N GLU A 88 20.14 12.51 -27.71
CA GLU A 88 19.05 12.68 -28.68
C GLU A 88 17.92 11.65 -28.52
N LYS A 89 18.25 10.43 -28.09
CA LYS A 89 17.24 9.38 -27.83
C LYS A 89 16.42 9.67 -26.58
N THR A 90 16.94 10.43 -25.62
CA THR A 90 16.21 10.82 -24.41
C THR A 90 15.26 12.00 -24.67
N ILE A 91 15.60 12.92 -25.59
CA ILE A 91 14.78 14.11 -25.90
C ILE A 91 13.67 13.80 -26.93
N LYS A 92 13.86 12.83 -27.84
CA LYS A 92 12.83 12.43 -28.83
C LYS A 92 11.63 11.67 -28.23
N LYS A 93 11.63 11.39 -26.92
CA LYS A 93 10.58 10.58 -26.25
C LYS A 93 9.74 11.34 -25.20
N SER A 94 9.95 12.65 -25.01
CA SER A 94 9.69 13.23 -23.67
C SER A 94 8.49 14.17 -23.51
N SER A 95 7.52 14.22 -24.44
CA SER A 95 6.29 15.01 -24.25
C SER A 95 4.98 14.22 -24.37
N SER A 96 5.02 13.01 -24.94
CA SER A 96 3.84 12.16 -25.16
C SER A 96 3.47 11.27 -23.97
N ASP A 97 4.32 11.19 -22.94
CA ASP A 97 4.25 10.12 -21.92
C ASP A 97 3.64 10.60 -20.58
N PHE A 98 2.91 11.72 -20.57
CA PHE A 98 2.13 12.13 -19.41
C PHE A 98 0.76 11.45 -19.44
N ARG A 99 0.60 10.40 -18.63
CA ARG A 99 -0.69 9.70 -18.44
C ARG A 99 -1.59 10.51 -17.54
N GLU A 100 -2.79 10.84 -18.02
CA GLU A 100 -3.82 11.46 -17.19
C GLU A 100 -4.47 10.40 -16.29
N LEU A 101 -4.41 10.62 -14.98
CA LEU A 101 -4.96 9.71 -13.98
C LEU A 101 -6.17 10.34 -13.28
N LYS A 102 -7.26 9.60 -13.24
CA LYS A 102 -8.49 10.01 -12.56
C LYS A 102 -8.80 9.06 -11.40
N ILE A 103 -9.16 9.61 -10.24
CA ILE A 103 -9.61 8.82 -9.10
C ILE A 103 -10.92 8.11 -9.47
N CYS A 104 -10.92 6.79 -9.36
CA CYS A 104 -12.06 5.95 -9.72
C CYS A 104 -12.72 5.27 -8.50
N GLY A 105 -12.04 5.19 -7.37
CA GLY A 105 -12.60 4.65 -6.14
C GLY A 105 -11.64 4.62 -4.95
N ILE A 106 -12.09 3.96 -3.89
CA ILE A 106 -11.31 3.68 -2.67
C ILE A 106 -11.33 2.17 -2.44
N CYS A 107 -10.17 1.59 -2.13
CA CYS A 107 -10.06 0.18 -1.76
C CYS A 107 -10.47 0.01 -0.28
N GLU A 108 -11.62 -0.61 -0.02
CA GLU A 108 -12.13 -0.82 1.34
C GLU A 108 -11.63 -2.11 1.99
N GLY A 109 -11.26 -3.10 1.19
CA GLY A 109 -10.81 -4.39 1.71
C GLY A 109 -10.26 -5.31 0.63
N TYR A 110 -9.70 -6.43 1.07
CA TYR A 110 -9.16 -7.46 0.20
C TYR A 110 -9.44 -8.85 0.79
N PHE A 111 -9.81 -9.80 -0.08
CA PHE A 111 -10.07 -11.19 0.27
C PHE A 111 -8.92 -12.09 -0.17
N ASP A 112 -8.00 -12.39 0.74
CA ASP A 112 -6.80 -13.20 0.48
C ASP A 112 -7.07 -14.60 -0.11
N LYS A 113 -8.24 -15.19 0.16
CA LYS A 113 -8.55 -16.57 -0.28
C LYS A 113 -8.92 -16.68 -1.76
N ILE A 114 -9.40 -15.59 -2.35
CA ILE A 114 -9.96 -15.57 -3.71
C ILE A 114 -9.33 -14.48 -4.57
N ASP A 115 -8.36 -13.75 -4.01
CA ASP A 115 -7.66 -12.62 -4.63
C ASP A 115 -8.59 -11.53 -5.15
N VAL A 116 -9.61 -11.19 -4.35
CA VAL A 116 -10.61 -10.18 -4.72
C VAL A 116 -10.46 -8.92 -3.86
N ALA A 117 -10.24 -7.78 -4.51
CA ALA A 117 -10.28 -6.47 -3.88
C ALA A 117 -11.70 -5.91 -3.88
N ILE A 118 -12.11 -5.31 -2.75
CA ILE A 118 -13.37 -4.59 -2.60
C ILE A 118 -13.09 -3.10 -2.84
N ILE A 119 -13.71 -2.55 -3.88
CA ILE A 119 -13.53 -1.16 -4.28
C ILE A 119 -14.87 -0.45 -4.21
N LYS A 120 -14.92 0.64 -3.47
CA LYS A 120 -16.04 1.57 -3.47
C LYS A 120 -15.86 2.58 -4.59
N VAL A 121 -16.73 2.52 -5.59
CA VAL A 121 -16.54 3.24 -6.83
C VAL A 121 -17.07 4.66 -6.77
N THR A 122 -16.27 5.63 -7.19
CA THR A 122 -16.64 7.04 -7.31
C THR A 122 -16.84 7.45 -8.77
N SER A 123 -16.10 6.86 -9.71
CA SER A 123 -16.24 7.09 -11.16
C SER A 123 -16.56 5.78 -11.87
N PRO A 124 -17.38 5.76 -12.94
CA PRO A 124 -17.77 4.52 -13.60
C PRO A 124 -16.57 3.74 -14.16
N ILE A 125 -16.57 2.42 -13.92
CA ILE A 125 -15.49 1.49 -14.31
C ILE A 125 -16.06 0.42 -15.24
N ARG A 126 -15.30 0.06 -16.28
CA ARG A 126 -15.67 -0.98 -17.26
C ARG A 126 -14.69 -2.14 -17.20
N LYS A 127 -15.16 -3.33 -17.56
CA LYS A 127 -14.25 -4.44 -17.88
C LYS A 127 -13.33 -4.02 -19.04
N GLY A 128 -12.03 -4.25 -18.88
CA GLY A 128 -10.98 -3.83 -19.82
C GLY A 128 -10.28 -2.51 -19.50
N ASP A 129 -10.76 -1.73 -18.52
CA ASP A 129 -10.06 -0.52 -18.08
C ASP A 129 -8.71 -0.86 -17.41
N GLN A 130 -7.73 0.04 -17.52
CA GLN A 130 -6.49 0.00 -16.76
C GLN A 130 -6.65 0.77 -15.44
N LEU A 131 -6.43 0.06 -14.34
CA LEU A 131 -6.46 0.62 -12.99
C LEU A 131 -5.09 0.56 -12.35
N ILE A 132 -4.79 1.58 -11.56
CA ILE A 132 -3.58 1.68 -10.75
C ILE A 132 -3.97 1.58 -9.29
N PHE A 133 -3.33 0.64 -8.61
CA PHE A 133 -3.54 0.33 -7.20
C PHE A 133 -2.29 0.61 -6.39
N GLU A 134 -2.47 1.05 -5.15
CA GLU A 134 -1.39 1.15 -4.17
C GLU A 134 -1.19 -0.20 -3.47
N LYS A 135 0.07 -0.60 -3.27
CA LYS A 135 0.46 -1.78 -2.49
C LYS A 135 1.56 -1.44 -1.49
N GLU A 136 1.91 -2.41 -0.65
CA GLU A 136 3.05 -2.26 0.25
C GLU A 136 4.35 -2.18 -0.57
N GLY A 137 4.93 -0.98 -0.65
CA GLY A 137 6.17 -0.70 -1.39
C GLY A 137 6.02 -0.32 -2.86
N GLY A 138 4.83 0.12 -3.33
CA GLY A 138 4.73 0.74 -4.66
C GLY A 138 3.32 0.84 -5.21
N LEU A 139 3.26 1.13 -6.51
CA LEU A 139 2.04 1.11 -7.32
C LEU A 139 2.10 -0.08 -8.27
N PHE A 140 0.95 -0.61 -8.66
CA PHE A 140 0.88 -1.57 -9.76
C PHE A 140 -0.32 -1.26 -10.66
N GLU A 141 -0.11 -1.46 -11.95
CA GLU A 141 -1.14 -1.27 -12.97
C GLU A 141 -1.71 -2.64 -13.34
N GLN A 142 -3.03 -2.71 -13.52
CA GLN A 142 -3.72 -3.93 -13.89
C GLN A 142 -4.92 -3.63 -14.79
N VAL A 143 -5.06 -4.43 -15.85
CA VAL A 143 -6.28 -4.48 -16.67
C VAL A 143 -7.37 -5.28 -15.94
N ILE A 144 -8.59 -4.72 -15.88
CA ILE A 144 -9.70 -5.39 -15.22
C ILE A 144 -10.30 -6.48 -16.11
N ASN A 145 -10.09 -7.74 -15.73
CA ASN A 145 -10.67 -8.88 -16.44
C ASN A 145 -12.09 -9.23 -15.96
N SER A 146 -12.36 -9.09 -14.65
CA SER A 146 -13.66 -9.42 -14.06
C SER A 146 -14.11 -8.41 -13.01
N ILE A 147 -15.41 -8.11 -13.01
CA ILE A 147 -16.11 -7.17 -12.13
C ILE A 147 -17.35 -7.87 -11.62
N GLN A 148 -17.50 -7.90 -10.29
CA GLN A 148 -18.65 -8.51 -9.61
C GLN A 148 -19.31 -7.53 -8.64
N ILE A 149 -20.63 -7.48 -8.67
CA ILE A 149 -21.46 -6.75 -7.70
C ILE A 149 -22.44 -7.75 -7.11
N ASP A 150 -22.49 -7.89 -5.78
CA ASP A 150 -23.37 -8.86 -5.09
C ASP A 150 -23.29 -10.29 -5.67
N ARG A 151 -22.08 -10.75 -6.00
CA ARG A 151 -21.78 -12.06 -6.65
C ARG A 151 -22.34 -12.23 -8.06
N LYS A 152 -22.75 -11.16 -8.72
CA LYS A 152 -23.17 -11.17 -10.13
C LYS A 152 -22.10 -10.52 -10.97
N ASP A 153 -21.70 -11.20 -12.05
CA ASP A 153 -20.79 -10.62 -13.03
C ASP A 153 -21.48 -9.47 -13.77
N VAL A 154 -20.84 -8.31 -13.82
CA VAL A 154 -21.34 -7.12 -14.51
C VAL A 154 -20.31 -6.59 -15.50
N SER A 155 -20.72 -5.94 -16.57
CA SER A 155 -19.80 -5.36 -17.57
C SER A 155 -19.34 -3.95 -17.22
N ILE A 156 -20.24 -3.19 -16.61
CA ILE A 156 -20.07 -1.80 -16.21
C ILE A 156 -20.46 -1.68 -14.75
N ALA A 157 -19.63 -0.95 -14.02
CA ALA A 157 -19.88 -0.53 -12.68
C ALA A 157 -20.26 0.94 -12.61
N LYS A 158 -21.35 1.24 -11.90
CA LYS A 158 -21.83 2.59 -11.67
C LYS A 158 -21.12 3.21 -10.47
N SER A 159 -21.03 4.54 -10.46
CA SER A 159 -20.60 5.28 -9.27
C SER A 159 -21.53 4.97 -8.09
N GLY A 160 -20.94 4.88 -6.90
CA GLY A 160 -21.62 4.53 -5.65
C GLY A 160 -21.83 3.03 -5.43
N SER A 161 -21.39 2.16 -6.34
CA SER A 161 -21.47 0.70 -6.16
C SER A 161 -20.20 0.14 -5.51
N ASP A 162 -20.37 -0.91 -4.70
CA ASP A 162 -19.28 -1.70 -4.17
C ASP A 162 -19.02 -2.90 -5.09
N ILE A 163 -17.76 -3.10 -5.46
CA ILE A 163 -17.37 -4.07 -6.47
C ILE A 163 -16.27 -4.98 -5.94
N GLY A 164 -16.39 -6.27 -6.25
CA GLY A 164 -15.28 -7.21 -6.21
C GLY A 164 -14.54 -7.27 -7.54
N VAL A 165 -13.25 -6.98 -7.53
CA VAL A 165 -12.35 -7.14 -8.69
C VAL A 165 -11.26 -8.14 -8.35
N LYS A 166 -11.01 -9.09 -9.26
CA LYS A 166 -9.89 -10.03 -9.12
C LYS A 166 -8.57 -9.34 -9.44
N VAL A 167 -7.64 -9.35 -8.50
CA VAL A 167 -6.34 -8.68 -8.62
C VAL A 167 -5.18 -9.68 -8.55
N PHE A 168 -4.03 -9.33 -9.13
CA PHE A 168 -2.84 -10.19 -9.07
C PHE A 168 -2.05 -10.02 -7.76
N ILE A 169 -2.10 -8.84 -7.16
CA ILE A 169 -1.36 -8.46 -5.97
C ILE A 169 -2.34 -7.83 -4.98
N ALA A 170 -2.17 -8.13 -3.69
CA ALA A 170 -2.97 -7.53 -2.63
C ALA A 170 -2.76 -6.00 -2.57
N PRO A 171 -3.81 -5.19 -2.80
CA PRO A 171 -3.74 -3.75 -2.65
C PRO A 171 -3.73 -3.37 -1.16
N LYS A 172 -3.21 -2.19 -0.86
CA LYS A 172 -3.24 -1.61 0.48
C LYS A 172 -4.64 -1.10 0.78
N VAL A 173 -5.24 -1.60 1.86
CA VAL A 173 -6.58 -1.19 2.30
C VAL A 173 -6.59 0.29 2.72
N GLY A 174 -7.65 1.00 2.35
CA GLY A 174 -7.87 2.42 2.66
C GLY A 174 -7.19 3.40 1.70
N THR A 175 -6.75 2.94 0.53
CA THR A 175 -6.06 3.76 -0.48
C THR A 175 -6.95 4.09 -1.67
N HIS A 176 -6.55 5.11 -2.44
CA HIS A 176 -7.25 5.50 -3.65
C HIS A 176 -6.86 4.59 -4.82
N VAL A 177 -7.83 4.33 -5.69
CA VAL A 177 -7.63 3.62 -6.95
C VAL A 177 -7.75 4.64 -8.08
N TYR A 178 -6.78 4.61 -8.98
CA TYR A 178 -6.73 5.51 -10.13
C TYR A 178 -7.06 4.74 -11.41
N LYS A 179 -7.66 5.45 -12.36
CA LYS A 179 -7.93 4.96 -13.71
C LYS A 179 -7.12 5.82 -14.68
N GLU A 180 -6.43 5.16 -15.60
CA GLU A 180 -5.81 5.81 -16.76
C GLU A 180 -6.91 6.20 -17.77
N LEU A 181 -6.86 7.45 -18.25
CA LEU A 181 -7.85 8.03 -19.17
C LEU A 181 -7.52 7.79 -20.65
#